data_AF-A0A970JCL3-F1
#
_entry.id   AF-A0A970JCL3-F1
#
_cell.length_a   1.000
_cell.length_b   1.000
_cell.length_c   1.000
_cell.angle_alpha   90.00
_cell.angle_beta   90.00
_cell.angle_gamma   90.00
#
_symmetry.space_group_name_H-M   'P 1'
#
loop_
_entity.id
_entity.type
_entity.pdbx_description
1 polymer ?
#
loop_
_entity_poly.entity_id
_entity_poly.type
_entity_poly.pdbx_seq_one_letter_code
_entity_poly.pdbx_strand_id
1 'polypeptide(L)'
;SVKPQIKFGISPSGVWRNKSDDEEGSDTGNAYSHYDRAYIDTIKLVEENLIDYIAPQIYWSHTYPGTPYGTVAKWWEEVLKNKNCHLYVGLAAYKINDNEDIAWHEDDGAAEISKQIQYNQESPVIKGSILFRYESLITEKNKKAYEAVKSKWNEKAQVPQMEWKNKKTPKKPGVEIVDDKIYLKPDENAEKFIIYKTNGEGETVYQVLTNTGEKTLLDLDFTKSYKIVAVSQNEESEPLILEKAEREEHNKIIKPPVYACFLFVLGIGILLFIR
;
A
#
# COMPACT_ATOMS: atom_id res chain seq x y z
N SER A 1 -17.77 -14.61 2.41
CA SER A 1 -17.05 -13.51 3.08
C SER A 1 -17.95 -12.30 3.16
N VAL A 2 -17.94 -11.57 4.28
CA VAL A 2 -18.74 -10.34 4.49
C VAL A 2 -18.12 -9.12 3.77
N LYS A 3 -16.79 -9.10 3.61
CA LYS A 3 -16.04 -8.06 2.87
C LYS A 3 -15.02 -8.74 1.94
N PRO A 4 -15.39 -9.11 0.69
CA PRO A 4 -14.55 -9.91 -0.20
C PRO A 4 -13.22 -9.24 -0.60
N GLN A 5 -13.13 -7.91 -0.49
CA GLN A 5 -11.94 -7.11 -0.79
C GLN A 5 -10.85 -7.19 0.29
N ILE A 6 -11.20 -7.64 1.51
CA ILE A 6 -10.22 -7.74 2.59
C ILE A 6 -9.34 -8.97 2.35
N LYS A 7 -8.02 -8.76 2.47
CA LYS A 7 -7.01 -9.81 2.41
C LYS A 7 -6.78 -10.36 3.83
N PHE A 8 -6.83 -11.66 3.98
CA PHE A 8 -6.57 -12.38 5.21
C PHE A 8 -5.24 -13.10 5.12
N GLY A 9 -4.40 -12.98 6.14
CA GLY A 9 -3.11 -13.66 6.18
C GLY A 9 -2.59 -13.83 7.58
N ILE A 10 -1.55 -14.64 7.70
CA ILE A 10 -0.92 -15.00 8.98
C ILE A 10 0.60 -14.77 8.92
N SER A 11 1.21 -14.54 10.07
CA SER A 11 2.67 -14.41 10.21
C SER A 11 3.19 -15.47 11.18
N PRO A 12 3.52 -16.68 10.67
CA PRO A 12 4.06 -17.76 11.50
C PRO A 12 5.53 -17.54 11.84
N SER A 13 6.06 -18.39 12.72
CA SER A 13 7.51 -18.53 12.91
C SER A 13 8.18 -18.90 11.58
N GLY A 14 9.44 -18.48 11.39
CA GLY A 14 10.12 -18.64 10.10
C GLY A 14 10.34 -20.10 9.67
N VAL A 15 10.36 -21.07 10.59
CA VAL A 15 10.52 -22.49 10.25
C VAL A 15 9.20 -23.22 10.50
N TRP A 16 8.64 -23.85 9.45
CA TRP A 16 7.49 -24.74 9.58
C TRP A 16 7.87 -26.01 10.34
N ARG A 17 8.84 -26.77 9.80
CA ARG A 17 9.51 -27.92 10.45
C ARG A 17 10.98 -27.96 10.02
N ASN A 18 11.85 -28.50 10.87
CA ASN A 18 13.24 -28.75 10.49
C ASN A 18 13.32 -30.00 9.63
N LYS A 19 14.27 -30.05 8.69
CA LYS A 19 14.50 -31.22 7.84
C LYS A 19 14.79 -32.51 8.61
N SER A 20 15.34 -32.40 9.83
CA SER A 20 15.57 -33.54 10.73
C SER A 20 14.29 -34.14 11.32
N ASP A 21 13.21 -33.34 11.40
CA ASP A 21 11.93 -33.72 11.97
C ASP A 21 10.93 -34.15 10.88
N ASP A 22 11.14 -33.66 9.65
CA ASP A 22 10.33 -33.92 8.46
C ASP A 22 11.15 -33.70 7.18
N GLU A 23 11.17 -34.65 6.24
CA GLU A 23 11.94 -34.53 4.99
C GLU A 23 11.50 -33.35 4.10
N GLU A 24 10.23 -32.92 4.22
CA GLU A 24 9.70 -31.74 3.53
C GLU A 24 10.08 -30.42 4.23
N GLY A 25 10.63 -30.50 5.43
CA GLY A 25 11.06 -29.36 6.24
C GLY A 25 12.22 -28.58 5.64
N SER A 26 12.45 -27.37 6.16
CA SER A 26 13.58 -26.54 5.73
C SER A 26 14.89 -27.09 6.28
N ASP A 27 15.97 -26.97 5.51
CA ASP A 27 17.32 -27.40 5.90
C ASP A 27 17.89 -26.49 7.00
N THR A 28 17.35 -26.67 8.20
CA THR A 28 17.58 -25.82 9.37
C THR A 28 17.91 -26.68 10.58
N GLY A 29 18.78 -26.16 11.45
CA GLY A 29 19.30 -26.85 12.62
C GLY A 29 18.54 -26.51 13.88
N ASN A 30 17.59 -27.36 14.30
CA ASN A 30 16.84 -27.27 15.56
C ASN A 30 16.16 -25.91 15.80
N ALA A 31 15.72 -25.24 14.74
CA ALA A 31 14.92 -24.04 14.85
C ALA A 31 13.56 -24.34 15.50
N TYR A 32 12.92 -23.30 16.04
CA TYR A 32 11.55 -23.42 16.54
C TYR A 32 10.62 -23.79 15.38
N SER A 33 10.14 -25.05 15.37
CA SER A 33 9.12 -25.50 14.42
C SER A 33 7.75 -24.92 14.78
N HIS A 34 7.16 -24.19 13.84
CA HIS A 34 5.81 -23.68 13.99
C HIS A 34 4.77 -24.81 14.04
N TYR A 35 4.94 -25.85 13.22
CA TYR A 35 4.05 -27.02 13.22
C TYR A 35 4.07 -27.73 14.58
N ASP A 36 5.26 -28.13 15.05
CA ASP A 36 5.39 -29.00 16.22
C ASP A 36 5.13 -28.26 17.53
N ARG A 37 5.39 -26.94 17.59
CA ARG A 37 5.29 -26.16 18.83
C ARG A 37 4.12 -25.19 18.90
N ALA A 38 3.62 -24.71 17.76
CA ALA A 38 2.41 -23.89 17.71
C ALA A 38 1.17 -24.67 17.26
N TYR A 39 1.32 -25.94 16.84
CA TYR A 39 0.24 -26.83 16.42
C TYR A 39 -0.56 -26.30 15.22
N ILE A 40 0.10 -25.52 14.36
CA ILE A 40 -0.50 -24.93 13.16
C ILE A 40 0.26 -25.40 11.94
N ASP A 41 -0.44 -26.13 11.06
CA ASP A 41 0.09 -26.53 9.77
C ASP A 41 -0.09 -25.42 8.73
N THR A 42 0.92 -24.56 8.63
CA THR A 42 0.94 -23.44 7.71
C THR A 42 0.93 -23.86 6.24
N ILE A 43 1.47 -25.05 5.93
CA ILE A 43 1.48 -25.56 4.56
C ILE A 43 0.07 -25.94 4.15
N LYS A 44 -0.63 -26.68 5.01
CA LYS A 44 -2.04 -27.00 4.77
C LYS A 44 -2.92 -25.76 4.58
N LEU A 45 -2.71 -24.69 5.35
CA LEU A 45 -3.44 -23.43 5.16
C LEU A 45 -3.22 -22.81 3.76
N VAL A 46 -2.00 -22.89 3.24
CA VAL A 46 -1.67 -22.42 1.88
C VAL A 46 -2.30 -23.33 0.83
N GLU A 47 -2.18 -24.65 0.98
CA GLU A 47 -2.67 -25.62 -0.01
C GLU A 47 -4.19 -25.65 -0.13
N GLU A 48 -4.89 -25.50 0.99
CA GLU A 48 -6.35 -25.43 1.04
C GLU A 48 -6.90 -24.03 0.70
N ASN A 49 -6.03 -23.07 0.35
CA ASN A 49 -6.39 -21.68 0.04
C ASN A 49 -7.18 -20.99 1.16
N LEU A 50 -6.82 -21.25 2.41
CA LEU A 50 -7.50 -20.69 3.59
C LEU A 50 -7.00 -19.29 3.96
N ILE A 51 -5.86 -18.88 3.39
CA ILE A 51 -5.23 -17.57 3.57
C ILE A 51 -4.87 -16.97 2.21
N ASP A 52 -4.95 -15.65 2.09
CA ASP A 52 -4.56 -14.92 0.90
C ASP A 52 -3.06 -14.62 0.85
N TYR A 53 -2.44 -14.51 2.03
CA TYR A 53 -0.99 -14.33 2.14
C TYR A 53 -0.43 -14.96 3.42
N ILE A 54 0.86 -15.26 3.38
CA ILE A 54 1.65 -15.72 4.51
C ILE A 54 2.88 -14.84 4.68
N ALA A 55 3.28 -14.60 5.93
CA ALA A 55 4.40 -13.73 6.27
C ALA A 55 5.34 -14.38 7.31
N PRO A 56 6.10 -15.44 6.96
CA PRO A 56 7.02 -16.09 7.88
C PRO A 56 8.04 -15.11 8.48
N GLN A 57 8.26 -15.24 9.79
CA GLN A 57 9.20 -14.44 10.57
C GLN A 57 10.63 -14.99 10.42
N ILE A 58 11.33 -14.59 9.35
CA ILE A 58 12.71 -15.02 9.09
C ILE A 58 13.68 -14.06 9.78
N TYR A 59 13.89 -14.27 11.07
CA TYR A 59 14.60 -13.34 11.94
C TYR A 59 16.07 -13.69 12.18
N TRP A 60 16.66 -14.49 11.30
CA TRP A 60 18.08 -14.84 11.33
C TRP A 60 18.85 -14.03 10.29
N SER A 61 20.15 -13.85 10.48
CA SER A 61 21.01 -13.27 9.44
C SER A 61 21.34 -14.31 8.36
N HIS A 62 21.91 -13.87 7.25
CA HIS A 62 22.44 -14.76 6.21
C HIS A 62 23.57 -15.67 6.71
N THR A 63 24.27 -15.27 7.78
CA THR A 63 25.42 -16.01 8.32
C THR A 63 25.08 -16.76 9.61
N TYR A 64 23.82 -16.73 10.06
CA TYR A 64 23.40 -17.39 11.28
C TYR A 64 23.62 -18.91 11.21
N PRO A 65 24.41 -19.50 12.13
CA PRO A 65 24.72 -20.93 12.10
C PRO A 65 23.48 -21.81 12.15
N GLY A 66 23.38 -22.75 11.21
CA GLY A 66 22.32 -23.75 11.16
C GLY A 66 20.95 -23.24 10.67
N THR A 67 20.64 -21.94 10.75
CA THR A 67 19.36 -21.39 10.26
C THR A 67 19.60 -20.06 9.51
N PRO A 68 20.38 -20.05 8.42
CA PRO A 68 20.66 -18.82 7.71
C PRO A 68 19.43 -18.31 6.95
N TYR A 69 19.27 -16.99 6.88
CA TYR A 69 18.13 -16.31 6.23
C TYR A 69 17.80 -16.89 4.85
N GLY A 70 18.80 -16.97 3.97
CA GLY A 70 18.62 -17.41 2.58
C GLY A 70 18.08 -18.84 2.46
N THR A 71 18.48 -19.75 3.37
CA THR A 71 17.96 -21.13 3.36
C THR A 71 16.48 -21.17 3.72
N VAL A 72 16.06 -20.41 4.73
CA VAL A 72 14.66 -20.34 5.14
C VAL A 72 13.81 -19.64 4.07
N ALA A 73 14.30 -18.52 3.53
CA ALA A 73 13.60 -17.76 2.50
C ALA A 73 13.39 -18.62 1.23
N LYS A 74 14.45 -19.27 0.75
CA LYS A 74 14.39 -20.19 -0.39
C LYS A 74 13.41 -21.33 -0.19
N TRP A 75 13.34 -21.89 1.01
CA TRP A 75 12.38 -22.94 1.31
C TRP A 75 10.93 -22.44 1.17
N TRP A 76 10.62 -21.27 1.72
CA TRP A 76 9.30 -20.66 1.56
C TRP A 76 8.97 -20.29 0.11
N GLU A 77 9.97 -19.86 -0.67
CA GLU A 77 9.79 -19.61 -2.11
C GLU A 77 9.33 -20.87 -2.84
N GLU A 78 9.93 -22.02 -2.56
CA GLU A 78 9.54 -23.29 -3.19
C GLU A 78 8.14 -23.75 -2.74
N VAL A 79 7.79 -23.59 -1.45
CA VAL A 79 6.45 -23.93 -0.95
C VAL A 79 5.37 -23.10 -1.63
N LEU A 80 5.61 -21.79 -1.81
CA LEU A 80 4.60 -20.84 -2.33
C LEU A 80 4.60 -20.75 -3.86
N LYS A 81 5.57 -21.37 -4.53
CA LYS A 81 5.67 -21.38 -5.99
C LYS A 81 4.39 -21.95 -6.60
N ASN A 82 3.77 -21.17 -7.48
CA ASN A 82 2.51 -21.52 -8.15
C ASN A 82 1.32 -21.77 -7.21
N LYS A 83 1.33 -21.22 -5.99
CA LYS A 83 0.19 -21.26 -5.07
C LYS A 83 -0.61 -19.96 -5.14
N ASN A 84 -1.91 -20.04 -4.85
CA ASN A 84 -2.80 -18.88 -4.72
C ASN A 84 -2.68 -18.24 -3.34
N CYS A 85 -1.44 -17.94 -2.94
CA CYS A 85 -1.11 -17.28 -1.68
C CYS A 85 0.11 -16.41 -1.92
N HIS A 86 0.10 -15.15 -1.46
CA HIS A 86 1.29 -14.32 -1.52
C HIS A 86 2.28 -14.67 -0.41
N LEU A 87 3.57 -14.65 -0.74
CA LEU A 87 4.64 -14.70 0.22
C LEU A 87 5.14 -13.28 0.53
N TYR A 88 5.00 -12.86 1.78
CA TYR A 88 5.76 -11.73 2.33
C TYR A 88 6.80 -12.27 3.32
N VAL A 89 7.86 -11.53 3.61
CA VAL A 89 8.87 -11.97 4.59
C VAL A 89 8.98 -11.00 5.75
N GLY A 90 8.89 -11.51 6.98
CA GLY A 90 9.14 -10.74 8.19
C GLY A 90 10.64 -10.56 8.42
N LEU A 91 11.09 -9.32 8.53
CA LEU A 91 12.48 -8.94 8.78
C LEU A 91 12.66 -8.38 10.20
N ALA A 92 13.75 -8.76 10.86
CA ALA A 92 14.00 -8.47 12.28
C ALA A 92 14.68 -7.11 12.51
N ALA A 93 14.02 -6.00 12.17
CA ALA A 93 14.56 -4.65 12.42
C ALA A 93 14.92 -4.41 13.90
N TYR A 94 14.26 -5.08 14.83
CA TYR A 94 14.58 -5.01 16.27
C TYR A 94 15.94 -5.58 16.67
N LYS A 95 16.58 -6.39 15.81
CA LYS A 95 17.91 -6.99 16.07
C LYS A 95 19.07 -6.08 15.65
N ILE A 96 18.81 -5.07 14.82
CA ILE A 96 19.80 -4.12 14.33
C ILE A 96 20.48 -3.44 15.52
N ASN A 97 21.80 -3.61 15.64
CA ASN A 97 22.64 -3.15 16.75
C ASN A 97 22.12 -3.59 18.14
N ASP A 98 21.42 -4.73 18.22
CA ASP A 98 20.75 -5.23 19.43
C ASP A 98 20.58 -6.76 19.40
N ASN A 99 21.63 -7.46 18.99
CA ASN A 99 21.65 -8.92 18.94
C ASN A 99 23.05 -9.49 19.23
N GLU A 100 23.14 -10.76 19.59
CA GLU A 100 24.45 -11.41 19.77
C GLU A 100 25.10 -11.80 18.44
N ASP A 101 24.29 -11.99 17.39
CA ASP A 101 24.77 -12.26 16.05
C ASP A 101 25.41 -11.00 15.43
N ILE A 102 26.72 -11.08 15.19
CA ILE A 102 27.56 -9.96 14.73
C ILE A 102 27.11 -9.36 13.41
N ALA A 103 26.44 -10.14 12.55
CA ALA A 103 25.92 -9.66 11.27
C ALA A 103 24.97 -8.46 11.44
N TRP A 104 24.25 -8.38 12.56
CA TRP A 104 23.33 -7.27 12.86
C TRP A 104 24.02 -5.99 13.34
N HIS A 105 25.35 -6.00 13.52
CA HIS A 105 26.16 -4.83 13.88
C HIS A 105 27.04 -4.34 12.73
N GLU A 106 27.18 -5.13 11.66
CA GLU A 106 27.98 -4.75 10.50
C GLU A 106 27.40 -3.50 9.83
N ASP A 107 28.23 -2.46 9.72
CA ASP A 107 27.85 -1.13 9.24
C ASP A 107 26.59 -0.57 9.94
N ASP A 108 26.58 -0.64 11.28
CA ASP A 108 25.45 -0.26 12.12
C ASP A 108 24.16 -1.01 11.73
N GLY A 109 24.31 -2.28 11.34
CA GLY A 109 23.28 -3.20 10.90
C GLY A 109 22.67 -2.87 9.53
N ALA A 110 23.19 -1.87 8.82
CA ALA A 110 22.75 -1.52 7.47
C ALA A 110 23.11 -2.62 6.46
N ALA A 111 24.23 -3.32 6.65
CA ALA A 111 24.69 -4.35 5.72
C ALA A 111 23.72 -5.54 5.65
N GLU A 112 23.35 -6.12 6.80
CA GLU A 112 22.49 -7.31 6.84
C GLU A 112 21.07 -7.01 6.36
N ILE A 113 20.44 -5.92 6.83
CA ILE A 113 19.07 -5.59 6.40
C ILE A 113 19.01 -5.27 4.90
N SER A 114 20.05 -4.65 4.34
CA SER A 114 20.14 -4.38 2.90
C SER A 114 20.24 -5.66 2.08
N LYS A 115 21.04 -6.64 2.54
CA LYS A 115 21.17 -7.95 1.89
C LYS A 115 19.83 -8.69 1.89
N GLN A 116 19.09 -8.69 3.01
CA GLN A 116 17.77 -9.33 3.10
C GLN A 116 16.73 -8.68 2.20
N ILE A 117 16.66 -7.34 2.18
CA ILE A 117 15.76 -6.61 1.28
C ILE A 117 16.12 -6.89 -0.18
N GLN A 118 17.40 -6.88 -0.52
CA GLN A 118 17.85 -7.17 -1.88
C GLN A 118 17.49 -8.59 -2.32
N TYR A 119 17.76 -9.61 -1.48
CA TYR A 119 17.37 -10.99 -1.73
C TYR A 119 15.87 -11.09 -2.05
N ASN A 120 15.04 -10.44 -1.22
CA ASN A 120 13.59 -10.47 -1.40
C ASN A 120 13.13 -9.75 -2.67
N GLN A 121 13.80 -8.67 -3.07
CA GLN A 121 13.48 -7.91 -4.29
C GLN A 121 13.89 -8.66 -5.57
N GLU A 122 14.93 -9.48 -5.51
CA GLU A 122 15.40 -10.31 -6.63
C GLU A 122 14.54 -11.57 -6.83
N SER A 123 13.76 -11.97 -5.82
CA SER A 123 12.84 -13.10 -5.91
C SER A 123 11.58 -12.78 -6.71
N PRO A 124 11.18 -13.61 -7.69
CA PRO A 124 9.88 -13.47 -8.35
C PRO A 124 8.71 -13.97 -7.49
N VAL A 125 8.98 -14.74 -6.42
CA VAL A 125 7.94 -15.35 -5.56
C VAL A 125 7.63 -14.46 -4.37
N ILE A 126 8.65 -13.85 -3.74
CA ILE A 126 8.47 -12.94 -2.60
C ILE A 126 7.85 -11.63 -3.10
N LYS A 127 6.69 -11.27 -2.54
CA LYS A 127 5.89 -10.10 -2.96
C LYS A 127 6.11 -8.88 -2.08
N GLY A 128 6.96 -8.98 -1.06
CA GLY A 128 7.32 -7.85 -0.20
C GLY A 128 7.90 -8.28 1.14
N SER A 129 8.20 -7.29 1.97
CA SER A 129 8.82 -7.48 3.28
C SER A 129 8.07 -6.71 4.37
N ILE A 130 8.11 -7.20 5.60
CA ILE A 130 7.47 -6.60 6.78
C ILE A 130 8.54 -6.40 7.86
N LEU A 131 8.78 -5.15 8.26
CA LEU A 131 9.76 -4.86 9.32
C LEU A 131 9.12 -5.02 10.70
N PHE A 132 9.69 -5.90 11.52
CA PHE A 132 9.37 -5.97 12.94
C PHE A 132 10.51 -5.36 13.77
N ARG A 133 10.34 -4.19 14.40
CA ARG A 133 9.22 -3.27 14.22
C ARG A 133 9.71 -1.87 13.89
N TYR A 134 8.84 -1.06 13.31
CA TYR A 134 9.17 0.28 12.81
C TYR A 134 9.91 1.15 13.84
N GLU A 135 9.46 1.14 15.09
CA GLU A 135 10.05 1.89 16.20
C GLU A 135 11.53 1.55 16.45
N SER A 136 11.92 0.29 16.22
CA SER A 136 13.31 -0.13 16.38
C SER A 136 14.24 0.44 15.29
N LEU A 137 13.69 0.75 14.11
CA LEU A 137 14.47 1.25 12.98
C LEU A 137 14.74 2.77 13.11
N ILE A 138 13.79 3.54 13.63
CA ILE A 138 13.85 5.02 13.66
C ILE A 138 14.65 5.60 14.84
N THR A 139 15.67 4.89 15.31
CA THR A 139 16.52 5.31 16.44
C THR A 139 17.83 5.91 15.94
N GLU A 140 18.47 6.78 16.73
CA GLU A 140 19.76 7.37 16.35
C GLU A 140 20.84 6.30 16.13
N LYS A 141 20.83 5.24 16.96
CA LYS A 141 21.75 4.10 16.79
C LYS A 141 21.57 3.37 15.45
N ASN A 142 20.39 3.41 14.85
CA ASN A 142 20.03 2.65 13.64
C ASN A 142 19.90 3.54 12.40
N LYS A 143 20.40 4.77 12.46
CA LYS A 143 20.26 5.76 11.38
C LYS A 143 20.77 5.28 10.02
N LYS A 144 21.91 4.59 9.96
CA LYS A 144 22.41 4.03 8.70
C LYS A 144 21.49 2.95 8.14
N ALA A 145 21.02 2.04 8.99
CA ALA A 145 20.08 1.01 8.59
C ALA A 145 18.75 1.61 8.10
N TYR A 146 18.25 2.66 8.76
CA TYR A 146 17.07 3.41 8.31
C TYR A 146 17.27 4.02 6.92
N GLU A 147 18.38 4.71 6.68
CA GLU A 147 18.68 5.29 5.37
C GLU A 147 18.87 4.21 4.30
N ALA A 148 19.46 3.06 4.65
CA ALA A 148 19.59 1.93 3.74
C ALA A 148 18.21 1.37 3.32
N VAL A 149 17.31 1.12 4.27
CA VAL A 149 15.92 0.71 3.98
C VAL A 149 15.22 1.75 3.12
N LYS A 150 15.30 3.02 3.50
CA LYS A 150 14.67 4.12 2.76
C LYS A 150 15.21 4.25 1.33
N SER A 151 16.50 4.02 1.12
CA SER A 151 17.10 4.04 -0.21
C SER A 151 16.57 2.93 -1.12
N LYS A 152 16.26 1.75 -0.55
CA LYS A 152 15.70 0.60 -1.27
C LYS A 152 14.18 0.72 -1.49
N TRP A 153 13.49 1.48 -0.64
CA TRP A 153 12.04 1.71 -0.69
C TRP A 153 11.71 3.20 -0.91
N ASN A 154 12.38 3.81 -1.87
CA ASN A 154 12.26 5.25 -2.19
C ASN A 154 11.10 5.56 -3.15
N GLU A 155 10.39 4.54 -3.66
CA GLU A 155 9.27 4.69 -4.59
C GLU A 155 7.94 4.28 -3.95
N LYS A 156 6.85 4.94 -4.36
CA LYS A 156 5.50 4.53 -3.97
C LYS A 156 5.18 3.18 -4.63
N ALA A 157 5.01 2.14 -3.83
CA ALA A 157 4.65 0.82 -4.31
C ALA A 157 3.12 0.61 -4.35
N GLN A 158 2.63 -0.08 -5.39
CA GLN A 158 1.28 -0.63 -5.39
C GLN A 158 1.27 -1.97 -4.63
N VAL A 159 0.11 -2.34 -4.09
CA VAL A 159 -0.06 -3.66 -3.46
C VAL A 159 -0.03 -4.72 -4.57
N PRO A 160 0.75 -5.81 -4.45
CA PRO A 160 0.80 -6.87 -5.45
C PRO A 160 -0.58 -7.48 -5.75
N GLN A 161 -0.80 -7.81 -7.02
CA GLN A 161 -2.03 -8.45 -7.52
C GLN A 161 -2.19 -9.87 -7.03
N MET A 162 -3.38 -10.21 -6.54
CA MET A 162 -3.79 -11.59 -6.27
C MET A 162 -4.72 -12.03 -7.39
N GLU A 163 -4.16 -12.51 -8.51
CA GLU A 163 -4.91 -12.83 -9.74
C GLU A 163 -6.08 -13.81 -9.53
N TRP A 164 -6.00 -14.63 -8.48
CA TRP A 164 -7.03 -15.59 -8.11
C TRP A 164 -8.17 -14.99 -7.28
N LYS A 165 -8.06 -13.76 -6.77
CA LYS A 165 -9.16 -13.08 -6.06
C LYS A 165 -10.01 -12.29 -7.04
N ASN A 166 -11.34 -12.43 -6.91
CA ASN A 166 -12.40 -11.77 -7.68
C ASN A 166 -12.01 -10.49 -8.46
N LYS A 167 -11.94 -10.61 -9.79
CA LYS A 167 -11.92 -9.46 -10.72
C LYS A 167 -13.33 -8.89 -10.81
N LYS A 168 -13.59 -7.82 -10.07
CA LYS A 168 -14.76 -6.96 -10.33
C LYS A 168 -14.24 -5.67 -10.93
N THR A 169 -14.58 -5.43 -12.19
CA THR A 169 -14.27 -4.18 -12.87
C THR A 169 -15.05 -3.05 -12.20
N PRO A 170 -14.35 -2.04 -11.65
CA PRO A 170 -15.02 -0.86 -11.12
C PRO A 170 -15.74 -0.11 -12.24
N LYS A 171 -16.86 0.53 -11.89
CA LYS A 171 -17.58 1.43 -12.80
C LYS A 171 -16.80 2.73 -12.92
N LYS A 172 -16.99 3.45 -14.03
CA LYS A 172 -16.48 4.81 -14.19
C LYS A 172 -16.88 5.66 -12.96
N PRO A 173 -15.95 6.39 -12.32
CA PRO A 173 -16.26 7.17 -11.12
C PRO A 173 -17.38 8.18 -11.39
N GLY A 174 -18.31 8.28 -10.46
CA GLY A 174 -19.35 9.29 -10.47
C GLY A 174 -19.05 10.39 -9.47
N VAL A 175 -19.31 11.65 -9.82
CA VAL A 175 -19.26 12.78 -8.90
C VAL A 175 -20.63 13.43 -8.75
N GLU A 176 -20.82 14.13 -7.66
CA GLU A 176 -21.97 14.99 -7.37
C GLU A 176 -21.47 16.37 -6.96
N ILE A 177 -22.14 17.42 -7.42
CA ILE A 177 -21.80 18.79 -7.07
C ILE A 177 -22.90 19.34 -6.18
N VAL A 178 -22.55 19.77 -4.96
CA VAL A 178 -23.48 20.38 -4.01
C VAL A 178 -22.77 21.57 -3.38
N ASP A 179 -23.38 22.76 -3.42
CA ASP A 179 -22.83 24.01 -2.86
C ASP A 179 -21.36 24.27 -3.29
N ASP A 180 -21.10 24.20 -4.61
CA ASP A 180 -19.77 24.34 -5.22
C ASP A 180 -18.71 23.34 -4.75
N LYS A 181 -19.09 22.28 -4.03
CA LYS A 181 -18.21 21.19 -3.61
C LYS A 181 -18.41 19.95 -4.44
N ILE A 182 -17.33 19.22 -4.72
CA ILE A 182 -17.37 17.96 -5.47
C ILE A 182 -17.34 16.80 -4.48
N TYR A 183 -18.33 15.92 -4.58
CA TYR A 183 -18.40 14.69 -3.83
C TYR A 183 -18.21 13.50 -4.77
N LEU A 184 -17.19 12.68 -4.51
CA LEU A 184 -16.99 11.40 -5.16
C LEU A 184 -18.03 10.41 -4.64
N LYS A 185 -18.78 9.77 -5.55
CA LYS A 185 -19.74 8.72 -5.19
C LYS A 185 -18.99 7.39 -4.96
N PRO A 186 -19.43 6.59 -3.97
CA PRO A 186 -18.87 5.26 -3.77
C PRO A 186 -19.23 4.33 -4.94
N ASP A 187 -18.40 3.32 -5.16
CA ASP A 187 -18.67 2.23 -6.11
C ASP A 187 -18.53 0.88 -5.41
N GLU A 188 -19.58 0.08 -5.37
CA GLU A 188 -19.58 -1.25 -4.74
C GLU A 188 -18.46 -2.20 -5.25
N ASN A 189 -17.95 -1.95 -6.46
CA ASN A 189 -16.88 -2.73 -7.07
C ASN A 189 -15.49 -2.13 -6.86
N ALA A 190 -15.35 -0.90 -6.35
CA ALA A 190 -14.07 -0.24 -6.17
C ALA A 190 -13.54 -0.39 -4.74
N GLU A 191 -12.25 -0.66 -4.57
CA GLU A 191 -11.56 -0.67 -3.28
C GLU A 191 -11.02 0.72 -2.92
N LYS A 192 -10.55 1.44 -3.94
CA LYS A 192 -9.97 2.78 -3.83
C LYS A 192 -10.22 3.58 -5.09
N PHE A 193 -9.97 4.87 -5.01
CA PHE A 193 -9.93 5.78 -6.15
C PHE A 193 -8.55 6.43 -6.22
N ILE A 194 -7.99 6.51 -7.42
CA ILE A 194 -6.75 7.25 -7.67
C ILE A 194 -7.12 8.51 -8.44
N ILE A 195 -6.69 9.65 -7.91
CA ILE A 195 -6.90 10.95 -8.52
C ILE A 195 -5.55 11.42 -9.03
N TYR A 196 -5.46 11.62 -10.33
CA TYR A 196 -4.33 12.21 -11.01
C TYR A 196 -4.61 13.69 -11.25
N LYS A 197 -3.58 14.51 -11.05
CA LYS A 197 -3.56 15.89 -11.52
C LYS A 197 -2.86 15.92 -12.87
N THR A 198 -3.57 16.43 -13.87
CA THR A 198 -3.02 16.59 -15.23
C THR A 198 -2.28 17.92 -15.29
N ASN A 199 -1.00 17.84 -15.61
CA ASN A 199 -0.16 18.98 -15.95
C ASN A 199 0.17 18.87 -17.45
N GLY A 200 0.47 19.97 -18.14
CA GLY A 200 0.72 19.94 -19.60
C GLY A 200 1.85 19.00 -20.08
N GLU A 201 2.61 18.44 -19.14
CA GLU A 201 3.71 17.50 -19.37
C GLU A 201 3.37 16.04 -18.99
N GLY A 202 2.17 15.76 -18.44
CA GLY A 202 1.75 14.42 -18.04
C GLY A 202 0.85 14.39 -16.80
N GLU A 203 0.64 13.21 -16.25
CA GLU A 203 -0.22 12.99 -15.09
C GLU A 203 0.60 12.63 -13.84
N THR A 204 0.20 13.16 -12.69
CA THR A 204 0.82 12.85 -11.40
C THR A 204 -0.23 12.41 -10.40
N VAL A 205 0.05 11.36 -9.62
CA VAL A 205 -0.87 10.92 -8.56
C VAL A 205 -1.00 12.02 -7.51
N TYR A 206 -2.16 12.65 -7.48
CA TYR A 206 -2.51 13.72 -6.56
C TYR A 206 -2.99 13.15 -5.22
N GLN A 207 -3.92 12.19 -5.27
CA GLN A 207 -4.50 11.59 -4.07
C GLN A 207 -4.92 10.13 -4.32
N VAL A 208 -4.87 9.32 -3.28
CA VAL A 208 -5.45 7.97 -3.25
C VAL A 208 -6.47 7.93 -2.11
N LEU A 209 -7.72 7.62 -2.43
CA LEU A 209 -8.83 7.57 -1.49
C LEU A 209 -9.33 6.14 -1.34
N THR A 210 -9.51 5.67 -0.11
CA THR A 210 -10.17 4.37 0.13
C THR A 210 -11.66 4.54 -0.07
N ASN A 211 -12.31 3.58 -0.74
CA ASN A 211 -13.76 3.60 -0.86
C ASN A 211 -14.40 3.16 0.46
N THR A 212 -15.06 4.09 1.15
CA THR A 212 -15.71 3.85 2.44
C THR A 212 -17.14 3.33 2.31
N GLY A 213 -17.70 3.30 1.10
CA GLY A 213 -19.14 3.06 0.88
C GLY A 213 -20.00 4.31 1.05
N GLU A 214 -19.38 5.46 1.38
CA GLU A 214 -20.05 6.76 1.52
C GLU A 214 -19.48 7.78 0.51
N LYS A 215 -20.21 8.88 0.30
CA LYS A 215 -19.71 9.99 -0.52
C LYS A 215 -18.50 10.64 0.16
N THR A 216 -17.46 10.92 -0.61
CA THR A 216 -16.23 11.57 -0.12
C THR A 216 -16.07 12.95 -0.74
N LEU A 217 -15.88 13.98 0.09
CA LEU A 217 -15.57 15.34 -0.38
C LEU A 217 -14.20 15.36 -1.06
N LEU A 218 -14.12 15.87 -2.29
CA LEU A 218 -12.88 16.10 -3.01
C LEU A 218 -12.51 17.59 -2.89
N ASP A 219 -11.42 17.87 -2.18
CA ASP A 219 -10.83 19.20 -2.09
C ASP A 219 -9.87 19.39 -3.28
N LEU A 220 -10.40 19.82 -4.41
CA LEU A 220 -9.66 19.99 -5.66
C LEU A 220 -9.51 21.47 -6.02
N ASP A 221 -8.34 21.84 -6.54
CA ASP A 221 -8.09 23.17 -7.10
C ASP A 221 -8.82 23.29 -8.44
N PHE A 222 -9.94 24.00 -8.45
CA PHE A 222 -10.81 24.20 -9.62
C PHE A 222 -10.12 24.84 -10.84
N THR A 223 -8.89 25.34 -10.71
CA THR A 223 -8.11 25.88 -11.84
C THR A 223 -7.36 24.81 -12.63
N LYS A 224 -7.41 23.55 -12.19
CA LYS A 224 -6.65 22.41 -12.72
C LYS A 224 -7.58 21.32 -13.27
N SER A 225 -7.07 20.50 -14.18
CA SER A 225 -7.75 19.31 -14.67
C SER A 225 -7.33 18.08 -13.86
N TYR A 226 -8.27 17.18 -13.63
CA TYR A 226 -8.06 15.95 -12.88
C TYR A 226 -8.59 14.74 -13.64
N LYS A 227 -7.89 13.61 -13.49
CA LYS A 227 -8.38 12.30 -13.91
C LYS A 227 -8.63 11.45 -12.67
N ILE A 228 -9.81 10.88 -12.55
CA ILE A 228 -10.18 9.99 -11.46
C ILE A 228 -10.43 8.60 -12.04
N VAL A 229 -9.80 7.59 -11.45
CA VAL A 229 -10.04 6.17 -11.75
C VAL A 229 -10.46 5.45 -10.48
N ALA A 230 -11.46 4.59 -10.59
CA ALA A 230 -11.80 3.63 -9.56
C ALA A 230 -10.93 2.39 -9.77
N VAL A 231 -10.42 1.84 -8.67
CA VAL A 231 -9.49 0.73 -8.68
C VAL A 231 -9.99 -0.37 -7.77
N SER A 232 -10.01 -1.58 -8.29
CA SER A 232 -10.19 -2.81 -7.53
C SER A 232 -9.09 -3.76 -7.92
N GLN A 233 -8.24 -4.10 -6.96
CA GLN A 233 -6.97 -4.76 -7.24
C GLN A 233 -6.16 -3.95 -8.27
N ASN A 234 -6.13 -4.40 -9.53
CA ASN A 234 -5.44 -3.75 -10.66
C ASN A 234 -6.34 -3.51 -11.88
N GLU A 235 -7.65 -3.70 -11.74
CA GLU A 235 -8.59 -3.24 -12.76
C GLU A 235 -8.87 -1.76 -12.47
N GLU A 236 -8.51 -0.91 -13.44
CA GLU A 236 -8.93 0.48 -13.45
C GLU A 236 -10.23 0.59 -14.24
N SER A 237 -11.19 1.33 -13.70
CA SER A 237 -12.34 1.76 -14.48
C SER A 237 -11.93 2.67 -15.63
N GLU A 238 -12.80 2.82 -16.62
CA GLU A 238 -12.82 4.00 -17.48
C GLU A 238 -12.71 5.30 -16.65
N PRO A 239 -11.84 6.25 -17.03
CA PRO A 239 -11.59 7.43 -16.22
C PRO A 239 -12.76 8.42 -16.27
N LEU A 240 -12.97 9.10 -15.14
CA LEU A 240 -13.67 10.37 -15.09
C LEU A 240 -12.65 11.50 -15.26
N ILE A 241 -12.78 12.26 -16.34
CA ILE A 241 -11.99 13.47 -16.54
C ILE A 241 -12.82 14.64 -16.01
N LEU A 242 -12.19 15.48 -15.18
CA LEU A 242 -12.73 16.74 -14.71
C LEU A 242 -11.86 17.83 -15.33
N GLU A 243 -12.35 18.41 -16.44
CA GLU A 243 -11.61 19.45 -17.15
C GLU A 243 -11.83 20.83 -16.52
N LYS A 244 -10.81 21.69 -16.66
CA LYS A 244 -10.87 23.11 -16.28
C LYS A 244 -12.08 23.85 -16.88
N ALA A 245 -12.54 23.47 -18.07
CA ALA A 245 -13.52 24.20 -18.87
C ALA A 245 -14.99 23.79 -18.65
N GLU A 246 -15.28 22.68 -17.96
CA GLU A 246 -16.66 22.18 -17.81
C GLU A 246 -17.51 22.95 -16.78
N ARG A 247 -17.04 24.08 -16.24
CA ARG A 247 -17.75 24.84 -15.19
C ARG A 247 -17.86 26.35 -15.37
N GLU A 248 -17.52 26.89 -16.54
CA GLU A 248 -17.97 28.25 -16.90
C GLU A 248 -19.43 28.27 -17.38
N GLU A 249 -19.99 27.13 -17.78
CA GLU A 249 -21.36 27.05 -18.33
C GLU A 249 -22.44 26.96 -17.23
N HIS A 250 -22.14 26.36 -16.07
CA HIS A 250 -23.07 26.31 -14.93
C HIS A 250 -23.24 27.67 -14.22
N ASN A 251 -22.23 28.55 -14.28
CA ASN A 251 -22.33 29.92 -13.77
C ASN A 251 -23.14 30.87 -14.68
N LYS A 252 -23.63 30.41 -15.84
CA LYS A 252 -24.54 31.19 -16.70
C LYS A 252 -26.03 30.99 -16.38
N ILE A 253 -26.42 29.95 -15.63
CA ILE A 253 -27.84 29.60 -15.41
C ILE A 253 -28.40 30.16 -14.09
N ILE A 254 -27.54 30.63 -13.17
CA ILE A 254 -27.97 31.24 -11.90
C ILE A 254 -27.59 32.72 -11.86
N LYS A 255 -28.23 33.53 -12.72
CA LYS A 255 -28.48 34.93 -12.39
C LYS A 255 -29.97 35.21 -12.61
N PRO A 256 -30.79 35.33 -11.56
CA PRO A 256 -32.12 35.88 -11.75
C PRO A 256 -32.00 37.35 -12.21
N PRO A 257 -32.95 37.86 -13.01
CA PRO A 257 -32.91 39.24 -13.46
C PRO A 257 -33.08 40.16 -12.25
N VAL A 258 -32.09 41.03 -12.01
CA VAL A 258 -32.22 42.12 -11.05
C VAL A 258 -33.14 43.16 -11.67
N TYR A 259 -34.37 43.28 -11.17
CA TYR A 259 -35.26 44.39 -11.49
C TYR A 259 -34.72 45.67 -10.84
N ALA A 260 -34.62 46.73 -11.64
CA ALA A 260 -34.24 48.06 -11.18
C ALA A 260 -35.35 48.67 -10.30
N CYS A 261 -35.00 49.05 -9.07
CA CYS A 261 -35.79 49.95 -8.25
C CYS A 261 -35.08 51.30 -8.19
N PHE A 262 -35.70 52.34 -8.73
CA PHE A 262 -35.28 53.72 -8.53
C PHE A 262 -35.80 54.24 -7.19
N LEU A 263 -34.91 54.80 -6.37
CA LEU A 263 -35.27 55.80 -5.36
C LEU A 263 -34.17 56.87 -5.33
N PHE A 264 -34.58 58.13 -5.36
CA PHE A 264 -33.73 59.30 -5.51
C PHE A 264 -33.61 60.05 -4.17
N VAL A 265 -32.52 60.83 -4.03
CA VAL A 265 -32.38 62.14 -3.34
C VAL A 265 -31.32 62.25 -2.21
N LEU A 266 -30.26 62.99 -2.59
CA LEU A 266 -29.41 64.00 -1.92
C LEU A 266 -28.43 63.66 -0.77
N GLY A 267 -27.18 64.08 -0.97
CA GLY A 267 -26.35 64.62 0.12
C GLY A 267 -24.84 64.36 0.05
N ILE A 268 -24.12 65.23 -0.67
CA ILE A 268 -22.74 65.69 -0.37
C ILE A 268 -21.61 64.63 -0.25
N GLY A 269 -20.74 64.62 -1.28
CA GLY A 269 -19.29 64.72 -1.05
C GLY A 269 -18.40 63.46 -1.09
N ILE A 270 -17.49 63.47 -2.08
CA ILE A 270 -16.12 62.90 -2.13
C ILE A 270 -15.89 61.61 -2.96
N LEU A 271 -14.96 61.79 -3.90
CA LEU A 271 -14.33 60.90 -4.91
C LEU A 271 -13.35 59.88 -4.28
N LEU A 272 -13.28 58.64 -4.79
CA LEU A 272 -12.27 58.11 -5.75
C LEU A 272 -12.09 56.56 -5.64
N PHE A 273 -11.64 55.98 -6.77
CA PHE A 273 -11.74 54.61 -7.31
C PHE A 273 -10.83 53.46 -6.77
N ILE A 274 -11.33 52.22 -7.03
CA ILE A 274 -10.69 50.95 -7.51
C ILE A 274 -9.71 50.25 -6.53
N ARG A 275 -9.93 48.99 -6.14
CA ARG A 275 -10.01 47.78 -7.00
C ARG A 275 -11.04 46.76 -6.54
#